data_AF-A0A3R6Z8Z6-F1
#
_entry.id   AF-A0A3R6Z8Z6-F1
#
_cell.length_a   1.000
_cell.length_b   1.000
_cell.length_c   1.000
_cell.angle_alpha   90.00
_cell.angle_beta   90.00
_cell.angle_gamma   90.00
#
_symmetry.space_group_name_H-M   'P 1'
#
loop_
_entity.id
_entity.type
_entity.pdbx_description
1 polymer ?
#
loop_
_entity_poly.entity_id
_entity_poly.type
_entity_poly.pdbx_seq_one_letter_code
_entity_poly.pdbx_strand_id
1 'polypeptide(L)'
;MAQVKVACHGTVRMVCTGSSNISASTLARQAATERVFRNITGAVVVTAVYNMTIGIVGSTIKTGRLTTTEQALFFAMPYTVLVSCVVLCRHVFSSFVAFDMVEEKSESVGSREATRNTWTTAGVINALMFTIIQSVLFQCPTDDKSTLISVWYLGKIWFASGWSIIGICESSLYLMYTDPLSDTDLAQFIQDNPKSIGLPTVDLAMSLLLTVSAVSLWFYGQLGWFLGVVLNLLWPMAIFTIVNQWRKISLWHKRPPATKESTPTQNDT
;
A
#
# COMPACT_ATOMS: atom_id res chain seq x y z
N MET A 1 -1.88 12.13 -33.34
CA MET A 1 -1.65 11.35 -32.12
C MET A 1 -2.17 9.93 -32.36
N ALA A 2 -1.27 8.95 -32.46
CA ALA A 2 -1.65 7.55 -32.64
C ALA A 2 -2.15 6.98 -31.29
N GLN A 3 -3.31 6.31 -31.29
CA GLN A 3 -3.78 5.56 -30.13
C GLN A 3 -2.90 4.32 -29.95
N VAL A 4 -2.08 4.32 -28.90
CA VAL A 4 -1.22 3.19 -28.54
C VAL A 4 -2.05 2.13 -27.82
N LYS A 5 -2.08 0.91 -28.37
CA LYS A 5 -2.73 -0.26 -27.76
C LYS A 5 -1.80 -0.88 -26.72
N VAL A 6 -2.22 -0.86 -25.46
CA VAL A 6 -1.51 -1.52 -24.35
C VAL A 6 -1.87 -3.02 -24.36
N ALA A 7 -0.89 -3.87 -24.63
CA ALA A 7 -1.01 -5.31 -24.49
C ALA A 7 -0.46 -5.73 -23.11
N CYS A 8 -1.31 -5.79 -22.08
CA CYS A 8 -0.94 -6.43 -20.83
C CYS A 8 -0.95 -7.96 -21.03
N HIS A 9 0.19 -8.61 -20.77
CA HIS A 9 0.28 -10.07 -20.70
C HIS A 9 -0.73 -10.62 -19.69
N GLY A 10 -1.76 -11.31 -20.20
CA GLY A 10 -2.75 -12.06 -19.42
C GLY A 10 -4.21 -11.79 -19.74
N THR A 11 -4.54 -10.76 -20.53
CA THR A 11 -5.94 -10.58 -20.99
C THR A 11 -5.95 -9.88 -22.35
N VAL A 12 -6.19 -10.65 -23.41
CA VAL A 12 -6.37 -10.12 -24.77
C VAL A 12 -7.66 -9.28 -24.77
N ARG A 13 -7.53 -7.95 -24.63
CA ARG A 13 -8.64 -7.02 -24.86
C ARG A 13 -8.83 -6.84 -26.37
N MET A 14 -9.82 -7.54 -26.92
CA MET A 14 -10.37 -7.23 -28.23
C MET A 14 -11.03 -5.84 -28.15
N VAL A 15 -10.45 -4.84 -28.82
CA VAL A 15 -11.06 -3.52 -28.97
C VAL A 15 -12.07 -3.60 -30.11
N CYS A 16 -13.31 -3.98 -29.79
CA CYS A 16 -14.45 -3.82 -30.68
C CYS A 16 -14.99 -2.40 -30.53
N THR A 17 -15.17 -1.69 -31.64
CA THR A 17 -15.66 -0.32 -31.72
C THR A 17 -17.18 -0.29 -31.52
N GLY A 18 -17.64 -0.11 -30.28
CA GLY A 18 -19.06 0.03 -29.97
C GLY A 18 -19.29 0.57 -28.55
N SER A 19 -20.27 1.47 -28.37
CA SER A 19 -20.55 2.15 -27.08
C SER A 19 -20.95 1.19 -25.95
N SER A 20 -21.19 -0.08 -26.24
CA SER A 20 -21.44 -1.16 -25.27
C SER A 20 -20.20 -1.58 -24.47
N ASN A 21 -18.97 -1.25 -24.92
CA ASN A 21 -17.74 -1.75 -24.29
C ASN A 21 -17.23 -0.95 -23.08
N ILE A 22 -17.65 0.32 -22.93
CA ILE A 22 -17.26 1.14 -21.77
C ILE A 22 -17.78 0.51 -20.47
N SER A 23 -18.98 -0.07 -20.52
CA SER A 23 -19.59 -0.81 -19.40
C SER A 23 -18.72 -1.99 -18.92
N ALA A 24 -18.20 -2.80 -19.85
CA ALA A 24 -17.43 -4.00 -19.52
C ALA A 24 -16.07 -3.68 -18.88
N SER A 25 -15.36 -2.66 -19.37
CA SER A 25 -14.08 -2.25 -18.78
C SER A 25 -14.24 -1.66 -17.38
N THR A 26 -15.27 -0.84 -17.15
CA THR A 26 -15.56 -0.24 -15.85
C THR A 26 -15.98 -1.31 -14.84
N LEU A 27 -16.81 -2.28 -15.26
CA LEU A 27 -17.25 -3.38 -14.39
C LEU A 27 -16.08 -4.29 -13.98
N ALA A 28 -15.16 -4.59 -14.90
CA ALA A 28 -13.94 -5.34 -14.59
C ALA A 28 -13.04 -4.59 -13.58
N ARG A 29 -12.88 -3.26 -13.74
CA ARG A 29 -12.12 -2.42 -12.81
C ARG A 29 -12.77 -2.38 -11.43
N GLN A 30 -14.09 -2.24 -11.37
CA GLN A 30 -14.84 -2.26 -10.11
C GLN A 30 -14.64 -3.59 -9.38
N ALA A 31 -14.73 -4.72 -10.08
CA ALA A 31 -14.51 -6.04 -9.50
C ALA A 31 -13.06 -6.24 -9.02
N ALA A 32 -12.07 -5.74 -9.76
CA ALA A 32 -10.67 -5.77 -9.35
C ALA A 32 -10.43 -4.92 -8.09
N THR A 33 -10.96 -3.69 -8.07
CA THR A 33 -10.89 -2.77 -6.92
C THR A 33 -11.52 -3.39 -5.68
N GLU A 34 -12.68 -4.03 -5.83
CA GLU A 34 -13.37 -4.70 -4.73
C GLU A 34 -12.57 -5.90 -4.18
N ARG A 35 -11.94 -6.69 -5.06
CA ARG A 35 -11.07 -7.79 -4.65
C ARG A 35 -9.86 -7.28 -3.86
N VAL A 36 -9.21 -6.24 -4.37
CA VAL A 36 -8.07 -5.55 -3.72
C VAL A 36 -8.50 -5.03 -2.34
N PHE A 37 -9.63 -4.32 -2.26
CA PHE A 37 -10.20 -3.81 -1.02
C PHE A 37 -10.47 -4.92 0.01
N ARG A 38 -11.08 -6.02 -0.42
CA ARG A 38 -11.36 -7.18 0.44
C ARG A 38 -10.07 -7.81 0.97
N ASN A 39 -9.02 -7.89 0.15
CA ASN A 39 -7.72 -8.41 0.57
C ASN A 39 -7.03 -7.50 1.59
N ILE A 40 -7.04 -6.16 1.40
CA ILE A 40 -6.54 -5.20 2.41
C ILE A 40 -7.31 -5.39 3.71
N THR A 41 -8.63 -5.42 3.60
CA THR A 41 -9.51 -5.51 4.75
C THR A 41 -9.21 -6.77 5.56
N GLY A 42 -9.13 -7.92 4.88
CA GLY A 42 -8.77 -9.19 5.50
C GLY A 42 -7.39 -9.16 6.16
N ALA A 43 -6.36 -8.63 5.48
CA ALA A 43 -5.00 -8.56 6.01
C ALA A 43 -4.92 -7.68 7.28
N VAL A 44 -5.63 -6.55 7.30
CA VAL A 44 -5.70 -5.63 8.45
C VAL A 44 -6.41 -6.30 9.63
N VAL A 45 -7.56 -6.96 9.41
CA VAL A 45 -8.28 -7.69 10.47
C VAL A 45 -7.40 -8.79 11.04
N VAL A 46 -6.80 -9.63 10.18
CA VAL A 46 -5.93 -10.73 10.61
C VAL A 46 -4.77 -10.20 11.44
N THR A 47 -4.13 -9.10 11.01
CA THR A 47 -3.03 -8.47 11.75
C THR A 47 -3.48 -7.95 13.12
N ALA A 48 -4.66 -7.32 13.21
CA ALA A 48 -5.21 -6.80 14.46
C ALA A 48 -5.56 -7.91 15.45
N VAL A 49 -6.25 -8.97 14.97
CA VAL A 49 -6.57 -10.16 15.79
C VAL A 49 -5.29 -10.83 16.28
N TYR A 50 -4.28 -10.92 15.41
CA TYR A 50 -3.00 -11.51 15.75
C TYR A 50 -2.23 -10.69 16.80
N ASN A 51 -2.17 -9.37 16.65
CA ASN A 51 -1.59 -8.49 17.67
C ASN A 51 -2.33 -8.58 19.00
N MET A 52 -3.66 -8.62 18.98
CA MET A 52 -4.48 -8.75 20.19
C MET A 52 -4.19 -10.09 20.88
N THR A 53 -4.08 -11.18 20.11
CA THR A 53 -3.71 -12.50 20.64
C THR A 53 -2.34 -12.45 21.30
N ILE A 54 -1.32 -11.90 20.63
CA ILE A 54 0.03 -11.75 21.20
C ILE A 54 0.02 -10.84 22.43
N GLY A 55 -0.70 -9.73 22.39
CA GLY A 55 -0.76 -8.77 23.50
C GLY A 55 -1.40 -9.39 24.74
N ILE A 56 -2.51 -10.12 24.58
CA ILE A 56 -3.18 -10.82 25.69
C ILE A 56 -2.32 -11.99 26.19
N VAL A 57 -1.86 -12.87 25.31
CA VAL A 57 -1.02 -14.02 25.71
C VAL A 57 0.29 -13.53 26.34
N GLY A 58 0.96 -12.57 25.72
CA GLY A 58 2.21 -12.00 26.20
C GLY A 58 2.09 -11.23 27.53
N SER A 59 0.93 -10.66 27.84
CA SER A 59 0.68 -10.01 29.14
C SER A 59 0.25 -10.99 30.23
N THR A 60 -0.21 -12.20 29.87
CA THR A 60 -0.66 -13.23 30.83
C THR A 60 0.42 -14.26 31.17
N ILE A 61 1.35 -14.53 30.26
CA ILE A 61 2.50 -15.40 30.54
C ILE A 61 3.39 -14.70 31.57
N LYS A 62 3.54 -15.31 32.75
CA LYS A 62 4.47 -14.84 33.80
C LYS A 62 5.86 -14.62 33.18
N THR A 63 6.50 -13.52 33.54
CA THR A 63 7.87 -13.13 33.14
C THR A 63 8.86 -14.28 33.35
N GLY A 64 9.01 -15.10 32.32
CA GLY A 64 9.94 -16.19 32.20
C GLY A 64 10.45 -16.18 30.77
N ARG A 65 11.75 -16.41 30.60
CA ARG A 65 12.36 -16.49 29.26
C ARG A 65 11.70 -17.62 28.47
N LEU A 66 11.14 -17.28 27.31
CA LEU A 66 10.69 -18.28 26.34
C LEU A 66 11.87 -19.19 25.99
N THR A 67 11.65 -20.51 25.99
CA THR A 67 12.64 -21.47 25.48
C THR A 67 12.86 -21.27 23.98
N THR A 68 14.00 -21.70 23.45
CA THR A 68 14.32 -21.57 22.02
C THR A 68 13.25 -22.19 21.11
N THR A 69 12.67 -23.32 21.54
CA THR A 69 11.59 -24.01 20.81
C THR A 69 10.30 -23.19 20.81
N GLU A 70 9.93 -22.58 21.94
CA GLU A 70 8.77 -21.69 22.04
C GLU A 70 8.97 -20.42 21.21
N GLN A 71 10.18 -19.85 21.22
CA GLN A 71 10.53 -18.74 20.33
C GLN A 71 10.37 -19.14 18.87
N ALA A 72 10.86 -20.32 18.45
CA ALA A 72 10.69 -20.78 17.08
C ALA A 72 9.20 -20.96 16.69
N LEU A 73 8.40 -21.57 17.56
CA LEU A 73 6.99 -21.87 17.28
C LEU A 73 6.10 -20.62 17.32
N PHE A 74 6.25 -19.78 18.35
CA PHE A 74 5.38 -18.61 18.57
C PHE A 74 5.85 -17.35 17.86
N PHE A 75 7.11 -17.29 17.43
CA PHE A 75 7.65 -16.15 16.70
C PHE A 75 7.99 -16.50 15.25
N ALA A 76 8.90 -17.44 14.98
CA ALA A 76 9.45 -17.61 13.62
C ALA A 76 8.40 -18.03 12.58
N MET A 77 7.55 -19.01 12.89
CA MET A 77 6.54 -19.48 11.93
C MET A 77 5.48 -18.40 11.64
N PRO A 78 4.80 -17.79 12.63
CA PRO A 78 3.83 -16.74 12.35
C PRO A 78 4.45 -15.50 11.72
N TYR A 79 5.69 -15.17 12.09
CA TYR A 79 6.42 -14.06 11.48
C TYR A 79 6.72 -14.33 10.02
N THR A 80 7.11 -15.56 9.66
CA THR A 80 7.30 -15.96 8.25
C THR A 80 6.00 -15.82 7.47
N VAL A 81 4.87 -16.27 8.03
CA VAL A 81 3.55 -16.11 7.40
C VAL A 81 3.20 -14.64 7.20
N LEU A 82 3.45 -13.79 8.19
CA LEU A 82 3.25 -12.35 8.10
C LEU A 82 4.11 -11.74 6.97
N VAL A 83 5.40 -12.08 6.92
CA VAL A 83 6.32 -11.62 5.88
C VAL A 83 5.83 -12.03 4.49
N SER A 84 5.45 -13.31 4.31
CA SER A 84 4.91 -13.81 3.03
C SER A 84 3.63 -13.08 2.64
N CYS A 85 2.72 -12.83 3.58
CA CYS A 85 1.49 -12.08 3.33
C CYS A 85 1.79 -10.64 2.90
N VAL A 86 2.72 -9.97 3.56
CA VAL A 86 3.10 -8.59 3.22
C VAL A 86 3.74 -8.51 1.83
N VAL A 87 4.64 -9.45 1.49
CA VAL A 87 5.25 -9.52 0.15
C VAL A 87 4.20 -9.77 -0.93
N LEU A 88 3.25 -10.70 -0.69
CA LEU A 88 2.15 -10.95 -1.63
C LEU A 88 1.27 -9.71 -1.81
N CYS A 89 0.90 -9.07 -0.69
CA CYS A 89 0.14 -7.83 -0.68
C CYS A 89 0.85 -6.76 -1.51
N ARG A 90 2.15 -6.55 -1.28
CA ARG A 90 2.96 -5.60 -2.04
C ARG A 90 2.86 -5.82 -3.54
N HIS A 91 3.02 -7.06 -4.01
CA HIS A 91 2.96 -7.37 -5.44
C HIS A 91 1.59 -7.09 -6.07
N VAL A 92 0.51 -7.38 -5.33
CA VAL A 92 -0.86 -7.13 -5.81
C VAL A 92 -1.17 -5.63 -5.79
N PHE A 93 -0.85 -4.92 -4.70
CA PHE A 93 -1.17 -3.51 -4.53
C PHE A 93 -0.36 -2.59 -5.43
N SER A 94 0.92 -2.87 -5.65
CA SER A 94 1.76 -2.05 -6.53
C SER A 94 1.22 -1.97 -7.96
N SER A 95 0.69 -3.09 -8.45
CA SER A 95 0.04 -3.14 -9.77
C SER A 95 -1.21 -2.26 -9.79
N PHE A 96 -2.04 -2.35 -8.76
CA PHE A 96 -3.29 -1.57 -8.65
C PHE A 96 -3.01 -0.06 -8.57
N VAL A 97 -2.12 0.35 -7.66
CA VAL A 97 -1.72 1.77 -7.49
C VAL A 97 -1.15 2.32 -8.79
N ALA A 98 -0.28 1.55 -9.46
CA ALA A 98 0.30 1.97 -10.74
C ALA A 98 -0.76 2.26 -11.80
N PHE A 99 -1.76 1.38 -11.94
CA PHE A 99 -2.83 1.58 -12.92
C PHE A 99 -3.65 2.83 -12.62
N ASP A 100 -4.07 3.01 -11.36
CA ASP A 100 -4.81 4.21 -10.95
C ASP A 100 -4.02 5.49 -11.25
N MET A 101 -2.71 5.52 -10.97
CA MET A 101 -1.89 6.71 -11.18
C MET A 101 -1.66 7.04 -12.66
N VAL A 102 -1.53 6.03 -13.53
CA VAL A 102 -1.36 6.24 -14.97
C VAL A 102 -2.67 6.70 -15.61
N GLU A 103 -3.81 6.20 -15.13
CA GLU A 103 -5.15 6.52 -15.64
C GLU A 103 -5.59 7.94 -15.25
N GLU A 104 -5.33 8.36 -14.00
CA GLU A 104 -5.73 9.67 -13.47
C GLU A 104 -4.76 10.81 -13.82
N LYS A 105 -3.89 10.64 -14.82
CA LYS A 105 -2.93 11.69 -15.21
C LYS A 105 -3.68 12.93 -15.74
N SER A 106 -3.32 14.11 -15.22
CA SER A 106 -3.83 15.36 -15.76
C SER A 106 -3.33 15.58 -17.19
N GLU A 107 -4.19 16.08 -18.08
CA GLU A 107 -3.82 16.50 -19.44
C GLU A 107 -2.73 17.59 -19.44
N SER A 108 -2.65 18.39 -18.36
CA SER A 108 -1.72 19.51 -18.24
C SER A 108 -0.33 19.13 -17.72
N VAL A 109 -0.17 17.93 -17.14
CA VAL A 109 1.09 17.51 -16.51
C VAL A 109 1.70 16.40 -17.35
N GLY A 110 2.90 16.64 -17.88
CA GLY A 110 3.64 15.62 -18.62
C GLY A 110 3.87 14.38 -17.75
N SER A 111 3.80 13.18 -18.35
CA SER A 111 3.94 11.92 -17.63
C SER A 111 5.27 11.82 -16.89
N ARG A 112 6.36 12.37 -17.46
CA ARG A 112 7.66 12.46 -16.79
C ARG A 112 7.59 13.19 -15.47
N GLU A 113 6.99 14.38 -15.47
CA GLU A 113 6.92 15.21 -14.27
C GLU A 113 6.04 14.55 -13.21
N ALA A 114 4.92 13.94 -13.62
CA ALA A 114 4.05 13.21 -12.72
C ALA A 114 4.76 12.01 -12.05
N THR A 115 5.49 11.19 -12.81
CA THR A 115 6.23 10.05 -12.25
C THR A 115 7.42 10.49 -11.41
N ARG A 116 8.17 11.50 -11.87
CA ARG A 116 9.29 12.07 -11.12
C ARG A 116 8.83 12.62 -9.78
N ASN A 117 7.74 13.40 -9.76
CA ASN A 117 7.17 13.95 -8.54
C ASN A 117 6.67 12.83 -7.60
N THR A 118 6.07 11.78 -8.16
CA THR A 118 5.63 10.60 -7.40
C THR A 118 6.81 9.91 -6.72
N TRP A 119 7.85 9.52 -7.46
CA TRP A 119 9.01 8.84 -6.90
C TRP A 119 9.76 9.71 -5.90
N THR A 120 9.93 11.00 -6.20
CA THR A 120 10.59 11.95 -5.28
C THR A 120 9.81 12.05 -3.97
N THR A 121 8.49 12.25 -4.05
CA THR A 121 7.62 12.35 -2.89
C THR A 121 7.62 11.06 -2.08
N ALA A 122 7.48 9.90 -2.74
CA ALA A 122 7.51 8.60 -2.07
C ALA A 122 8.87 8.34 -1.39
N GLY A 123 9.98 8.67 -2.05
CA GLY A 123 11.32 8.54 -1.48
C GLY A 123 11.53 9.42 -0.25
N VAL A 124 11.12 10.69 -0.31
CA VAL A 124 11.19 11.63 0.82
C VAL A 124 10.33 11.17 1.99
N ILE A 125 9.08 10.77 1.75
CA ILE A 125 8.20 10.33 2.83
C ILE A 125 8.69 9.01 3.43
N ASN A 126 9.21 8.07 2.63
CA ASN A 126 9.85 6.87 3.16
C ASN A 126 11.07 7.19 4.04
N ALA A 127 11.90 8.18 3.66
CA ALA A 127 13.01 8.64 4.48
C ALA A 127 12.53 9.24 5.81
N LEU A 128 11.48 10.08 5.78
CA LEU A 128 10.86 10.60 7.00
C LEU A 128 10.31 9.48 7.88
N MET A 129 9.60 8.51 7.31
CA MET A 129 9.12 7.35 8.06
C MET A 129 10.27 6.53 8.65
N PHE A 130 11.35 6.33 7.90
CA PHE A 130 12.54 5.66 8.42
C PHE A 130 13.09 6.38 9.65
N THR A 131 13.19 7.72 9.64
CA THR A 131 13.65 8.48 10.81
C THR A 131 12.72 8.33 12.02
N ILE A 132 11.41 8.32 11.81
CA ILE A 132 10.42 8.07 12.86
C ILE A 132 10.62 6.66 13.44
N ILE A 133 10.76 5.65 12.59
CA ILE A 133 10.98 4.25 13.00
C ILE A 133 12.27 4.10 13.82
N GLN A 134 13.36 4.76 13.39
CA GLN A 134 14.61 4.76 14.15
C GLN A 134 14.47 5.41 15.53
N SER A 135 13.66 6.47 15.66
CA SER A 135 13.44 7.13 16.95
C SER A 135 12.70 6.26 17.98
N VAL A 136 11.89 5.29 17.51
CA VAL A 136 11.13 4.37 18.37
C VAL A 136 11.81 3.01 18.55
N LEU A 137 12.83 2.69 17.75
CA LEU A 137 13.53 1.39 17.78
C LEU A 137 14.04 0.99 19.17
N PHE A 138 14.53 1.96 19.94
CA PHE A 138 15.10 1.72 21.26
C PHE A 138 14.08 1.82 22.41
N GLN A 139 12.81 2.12 22.11
CA GLN A 139 11.75 2.24 23.12
C GLN A 139 11.12 0.87 23.38
N CYS A 140 11.83 0.01 24.12
CA CYS A 140 11.35 -1.32 24.45
C CYS A 140 10.04 -1.26 25.24
N PRO A 141 9.03 -2.08 24.92
CA PRO A 141 7.72 -1.98 25.56
C PRO A 141 7.65 -2.60 26.96
N THR A 142 8.65 -3.39 27.35
CA THR A 142 8.77 -3.98 28.69
C THR A 142 10.22 -3.93 29.15
N ASP A 143 10.47 -4.05 30.46
CA ASP A 143 11.82 -4.08 31.02
C ASP A 143 12.64 -5.29 30.55
N ASP A 144 11.96 -6.43 30.36
CA ASP A 144 12.57 -7.65 29.83
C ASP A 144 12.41 -7.76 28.30
N LYS A 145 13.53 -7.52 27.62
CA LYS A 145 13.67 -7.59 26.16
C LYS A 145 13.36 -8.97 25.57
N SER A 146 13.33 -10.03 26.39
CA SER A 146 13.05 -11.39 25.96
C SER A 146 11.57 -11.79 26.04
N THR A 147 10.71 -10.89 26.52
CA THR A 147 9.26 -11.11 26.50
C THR A 147 8.72 -11.17 25.08
N LEU A 148 7.63 -11.94 24.90
CA LEU A 148 6.98 -12.11 23.60
C LEU A 148 6.61 -10.76 22.96
N ILE A 149 6.09 -9.83 23.76
CA ILE A 149 5.70 -8.48 23.32
C ILE A 149 6.91 -7.71 22.78
N SER A 150 8.04 -7.72 23.50
CA SER A 150 9.27 -7.01 23.11
C SER A 150 9.89 -7.57 21.84
N VAL A 151 9.93 -8.90 21.69
CA VAL A 151 10.45 -9.55 20.48
C VAL A 151 9.59 -9.23 19.26
N TRP A 152 8.26 -9.30 19.38
CA TRP A 152 7.33 -8.95 18.29
C TRP A 152 7.33 -7.47 17.94
N TYR A 153 7.41 -6.60 18.94
CA TYR A 153 7.60 -5.16 18.74
C TYR A 153 8.85 -4.89 17.91
N LEU A 154 10.00 -5.41 18.35
CA LEU A 154 11.29 -5.19 17.71
C LEU A 154 11.31 -5.75 16.29
N GLY A 155 10.78 -6.96 16.09
CA GLY A 155 10.66 -7.57 14.76
C GLY A 155 9.85 -6.71 13.79
N LYS A 156 8.67 -6.23 14.20
CA LYS A 156 7.83 -5.36 13.36
C LYS A 156 8.50 -4.03 13.04
N ILE A 157 9.19 -3.41 14.00
CA ILE A 157 9.93 -2.15 13.77
C ILE A 157 11.07 -2.35 12.76
N TRP A 158 11.88 -3.41 12.91
CA TRP A 158 12.92 -3.74 11.91
C TRP A 158 12.34 -4.03 10.54
N PHE A 159 11.20 -4.72 10.47
CA PHE A 159 10.56 -5.01 9.20
C PHE A 159 10.01 -3.74 8.54
N ALA A 160 9.39 -2.85 9.32
CA ALA A 160 8.96 -1.55 8.85
C ALA A 160 10.14 -0.72 8.32
N SER A 161 11.28 -0.73 9.03
CA SER A 161 12.48 -0.03 8.58
C SER A 161 12.99 -0.56 7.24
N GLY A 162 12.98 -1.89 7.06
CA GLY A 162 13.35 -2.54 5.80
C GLY A 162 12.49 -2.04 4.63
N TRP A 163 11.17 -1.98 4.80
CA TRP A 163 10.27 -1.44 3.76
C TRP A 163 10.55 0.02 3.44
N SER A 164 10.79 0.87 4.45
CA SER A 164 11.17 2.26 4.18
C SER A 164 12.48 2.39 3.42
N ILE A 165 13.50 1.58 3.76
CA ILE A 165 14.77 1.56 3.01
C ILE A 165 14.55 1.13 1.57
N ILE A 166 13.79 0.05 1.34
CA ILE A 166 13.46 -0.42 -0.01
C ILE A 166 12.76 0.69 -0.80
N GLY A 167 11.76 1.36 -0.22
CA GLY A 167 11.04 2.46 -0.86
C GLY A 167 11.96 3.65 -1.23
N ILE A 168 12.95 3.99 -0.38
CA ILE A 168 13.97 5.01 -0.67
C ILE A 168 14.84 4.56 -1.85
N CYS A 169 15.37 3.33 -1.78
CA CYS A 169 16.26 2.78 -2.80
C CYS A 169 15.55 2.67 -4.15
N GLU A 170 14.33 2.12 -4.20
CA GLU A 170 13.56 2.00 -5.43
C GLU A 170 13.23 3.37 -6.03
N SER A 171 12.77 4.33 -5.22
CA SER A 171 12.54 5.70 -5.70
C SER A 171 13.81 6.32 -6.31
N SER A 172 14.95 6.15 -5.64
CA SER A 172 16.24 6.67 -6.12
C SER A 172 16.69 5.99 -7.41
N LEU A 173 16.58 4.66 -7.48
CA LEU A 173 16.93 3.88 -8.66
C LEU A 173 16.05 4.24 -9.86
N TYR A 174 14.74 4.37 -9.66
CA TYR A 174 13.84 4.78 -10.74
C TYR A 174 14.16 6.19 -11.22
N LEU A 175 14.40 7.16 -10.33
CA LEU A 175 14.82 8.50 -10.73
C LEU A 175 16.14 8.46 -11.51
N MET A 176 17.19 7.82 -10.97
CA MET A 176 18.49 7.72 -11.63
C MET A 176 18.42 7.07 -13.02
N TYR A 177 17.58 6.04 -13.18
CA TYR A 177 17.45 5.32 -14.44
C TYR A 177 16.61 6.08 -15.47
N THR A 178 15.57 6.78 -15.03
CA THR A 178 14.57 7.38 -15.94
C THR A 178 14.84 8.83 -16.30
N ASP A 179 15.56 9.58 -15.47
CA ASP A 179 15.90 10.99 -15.74
C ASP A 179 16.64 11.20 -17.08
N PRO A 180 17.62 10.36 -17.49
CA PRO A 180 18.31 10.54 -18.77
C PRO A 180 17.53 10.05 -20.00
N LEU A 181 16.42 9.32 -19.81
CA LEU A 181 15.65 8.77 -20.94
C LEU A 181 14.93 9.87 -21.71
N SER A 182 14.60 9.63 -22.98
CA SER A 182 13.67 10.49 -23.73
C SER A 182 12.23 10.29 -23.23
N ASP A 183 11.30 11.22 -23.53
CA ASP A 183 9.90 11.07 -23.10
C ASP A 183 9.22 9.84 -23.70
N THR A 184 9.61 9.48 -24.93
CA THR A 184 9.11 8.28 -25.62
C THR A 184 9.60 7.02 -24.93
N ASP A 185 10.88 6.95 -24.58
CA ASP A 185 11.47 5.78 -23.91
C ASP A 185 10.95 5.63 -22.49
N LEU A 186 10.74 6.75 -21.78
CA LEU A 186 10.13 6.74 -20.46
C LEU A 186 8.68 6.24 -20.52
N ALA A 187 7.90 6.69 -21.49
CA ALA A 187 6.54 6.21 -21.69
C ALA A 187 6.51 4.69 -21.97
N GLN A 188 7.46 4.20 -22.77
CA GLN A 188 7.63 2.77 -23.03
C GLN A 188 8.03 2.01 -21.75
N PHE A 189 8.99 2.52 -20.98
CA PHE A 189 9.42 1.93 -19.70
C PHE A 189 8.24 1.80 -18.72
N ILE A 190 7.41 2.83 -18.59
CA ILE A 190 6.22 2.82 -17.72
C ILE A 190 5.19 1.81 -18.22
N GLN A 191 5.01 1.70 -19.54
CA GLN A 191 4.09 0.70 -20.13
C GLN A 191 4.56 -0.73 -19.88
N ASP A 192 5.85 -0.98 -19.99
CA ASP A 192 6.45 -2.30 -19.78
C ASP A 192 6.55 -2.65 -18.28
N ASN A 193 6.72 -1.65 -17.42
CA ASN A 193 6.94 -1.80 -15.99
C ASN A 193 5.99 -0.92 -15.15
N PRO A 194 4.65 -1.07 -15.26
CA PRO A 194 3.70 -0.19 -14.58
C PRO A 194 3.92 -0.18 -13.07
N LYS A 195 4.25 -1.34 -12.49
CA LYS A 195 4.49 -1.49 -11.04
C LYS A 195 5.54 -0.54 -10.48
N SER A 196 6.51 -0.10 -11.29
CA SER A 196 7.59 0.81 -10.86
C SER A 196 7.06 2.14 -10.27
N ILE A 197 5.89 2.62 -10.70
CA ILE A 197 5.27 3.82 -10.15
C ILE A 197 4.69 3.56 -8.76
N GLY A 198 4.04 2.41 -8.58
CA GLY A 198 3.31 2.08 -7.36
C GLY A 198 4.14 1.48 -6.24
N LEU A 199 5.26 0.80 -6.56
CA LEU A 199 6.04 0.05 -5.56
C LEU A 199 6.52 0.92 -4.39
N PRO A 200 7.17 2.09 -4.58
CA PRO A 200 7.66 2.88 -3.45
C PRO A 200 6.53 3.43 -2.55
N THR A 201 5.38 3.74 -3.14
CA THR A 201 4.18 4.19 -2.42
C THR A 201 3.56 3.07 -1.59
N VAL A 202 3.58 1.84 -2.11
CA VAL A 202 3.10 0.67 -1.36
C VAL A 202 4.04 0.31 -0.23
N ASP A 203 5.36 0.43 -0.44
CA ASP A 203 6.36 0.19 0.60
C ASP A 203 6.23 1.19 1.77
N LEU A 204 5.92 2.45 1.46
CA LEU A 204 5.53 3.45 2.46
C LEU A 204 4.30 3.01 3.27
N ALA A 205 3.24 2.57 2.59
CA ALA A 205 2.02 2.12 3.25
C ALA A 205 2.28 0.90 4.15
N MET A 206 3.08 -0.07 3.70
CA MET A 206 3.45 -1.24 4.50
C MET A 206 4.28 -0.87 5.73
N SER A 207 5.25 0.03 5.57
CA SER A 207 6.05 0.55 6.67
C SER A 207 5.18 1.24 7.73
N LEU A 208 4.24 2.08 7.29
CA LEU A 208 3.29 2.75 8.20
C LEU A 208 2.41 1.74 8.95
N LEU A 209 1.84 0.76 8.24
CA LEU A 209 0.99 -0.27 8.84
C LEU A 209 1.72 -1.10 9.90
N LEU A 210 2.94 -1.53 9.60
CA LEU A 210 3.78 -2.28 10.53
C LEU A 210 4.19 -1.43 11.74
N THR A 211 4.48 -0.15 11.52
CA THR A 211 4.83 0.79 12.60
C THR A 211 3.65 1.01 13.55
N VAL A 212 2.46 1.31 13.02
CA VAL A 212 1.24 1.47 13.84
C VAL A 212 0.92 0.17 14.59
N SER A 213 1.06 -0.97 13.92
CA SER A 213 0.91 -2.28 14.53
C SER A 213 1.93 -2.51 15.67
N ALA A 214 3.19 -2.11 15.50
CA ALA A 214 4.22 -2.23 16.54
C ALA A 214 3.91 -1.32 17.73
N VAL A 215 3.55 -0.05 17.49
CA VAL A 215 3.15 0.89 18.53
C VAL A 215 1.96 0.34 19.34
N SER A 216 1.02 -0.36 18.70
CA SER A 216 -0.07 -1.01 19.43
C SER A 216 0.41 -2.05 20.45
N LEU A 217 1.46 -2.84 20.12
CA LEU A 217 2.12 -3.76 21.06
C LEU A 217 2.88 -3.02 22.15
N TRP A 218 3.40 -1.84 21.84
CA TRP A 218 4.06 -1.01 22.84
C TRP A 218 3.11 -0.59 23.96
N PHE A 219 1.89 -0.21 23.62
CA PHE A 219 0.86 0.10 24.59
C PHE A 219 0.46 -1.10 25.47
N TYR A 220 0.48 -2.32 24.94
CA TYR A 220 0.27 -3.53 25.76
C TYR A 220 1.33 -3.68 26.85
N GLY A 221 2.60 -3.45 26.51
CA GLY A 221 3.72 -3.58 27.45
C GLY A 221 3.75 -2.48 28.51
N GLN A 222 3.48 -1.24 28.12
CA GLN A 222 3.66 -0.07 28.99
C GLN A 222 2.40 0.31 29.80
N LEU A 223 1.23 0.25 29.17
CA LEU A 223 -0.04 0.77 29.76
C LEU A 223 -1.07 -0.33 30.01
N GLY A 224 -0.73 -1.59 29.71
CA GLY A 224 -1.55 -2.76 29.99
C GLY A 224 -2.52 -3.15 28.88
N TRP A 225 -3.17 -4.30 29.09
CA TRP A 225 -3.92 -4.99 28.02
C TRP A 225 -5.16 -4.24 27.54
N PHE A 226 -5.86 -3.52 28.42
CA PHE A 226 -7.08 -2.80 28.07
C PHE A 226 -6.82 -1.74 26.99
N LEU A 227 -5.80 -0.90 27.18
CA LEU A 227 -5.47 0.14 26.22
C LEU A 227 -4.92 -0.44 24.91
N GLY A 228 -4.12 -1.52 25.00
CA GLY A 228 -3.67 -2.27 23.83
C GLY A 228 -4.83 -2.82 22.98
N VAL A 229 -5.88 -3.33 23.62
CA VAL A 229 -7.11 -3.80 22.96
C VAL A 229 -7.84 -2.65 22.26
N VAL A 230 -8.07 -1.54 22.96
CA VAL A 230 -8.76 -0.37 22.39
C VAL A 230 -8.02 0.13 21.15
N LEU A 231 -6.70 0.27 21.22
CA LEU A 231 -5.91 0.70 20.07
C LEU A 231 -5.97 -0.30 18.92
N ASN A 232 -5.93 -1.61 19.21
CA ASN A 232 -6.08 -2.64 18.17
C ASN A 232 -7.45 -2.69 17.50
N LEU A 233 -8.47 -2.06 18.07
CA LEU A 233 -9.75 -1.83 17.40
C LEU A 233 -9.79 -0.52 16.61
N LEU A 234 -9.14 0.54 17.13
CA LEU A 234 -9.17 1.86 16.52
C LEU A 234 -8.33 1.93 15.23
N TRP A 235 -7.12 1.38 15.21
CA TRP A 235 -6.25 1.50 14.03
C TRP A 235 -6.79 0.78 12.79
N PRO A 236 -7.43 -0.42 12.88
CA PRO A 236 -8.12 -1.02 11.74
C PRO A 236 -9.30 -0.18 11.25
N MET A 237 -10.10 0.39 12.15
CA MET A 237 -11.20 1.29 11.77
C MET A 237 -10.69 2.52 11.01
N ALA A 238 -9.58 3.10 11.45
CA ALA A 238 -8.94 4.22 10.74
C ALA A 238 -8.50 3.79 9.33
N ILE A 239 -7.88 2.61 9.19
CA ILE A 239 -7.48 2.10 7.87
C ILE A 239 -8.70 1.82 6.99
N PHE A 240 -9.76 1.19 7.50
CA PHE A 240 -10.97 0.97 6.70
C PHE A 240 -11.55 2.27 6.20
N THR A 241 -11.52 3.32 7.02
CA THR A 241 -11.95 4.65 6.62
C THR A 241 -11.07 5.19 5.48
N ILE A 242 -9.75 5.13 5.62
CA ILE A 242 -8.79 5.59 4.59
C ILE A 242 -8.95 4.80 3.29
N VAL A 243 -9.01 3.47 3.36
CA VAL A 243 -9.14 2.60 2.19
C VAL A 243 -10.50 2.81 1.51
N ASN A 244 -11.57 3.08 2.28
CA ASN A 244 -12.87 3.42 1.71
C ASN A 244 -12.85 4.78 1.01
N GLN A 245 -12.12 5.77 1.53
CA GLN A 245 -11.90 7.03 0.83
C GLN A 245 -11.09 6.82 -0.45
N TRP A 246 -10.01 6.04 -0.39
CA TRP A 246 -9.23 5.70 -1.58
C TRP A 246 -10.09 4.99 -2.63
N ARG A 247 -10.94 4.03 -2.24
CA ARG A 247 -11.90 3.38 -3.16
C ARG A 247 -12.81 4.39 -3.85
N LYS A 248 -13.29 5.43 -3.15
CA LYS A 248 -14.13 6.47 -3.76
C LYS A 248 -13.34 7.32 -4.75
N ILE A 249 -12.09 7.64 -4.42
CA ILE A 249 -11.18 8.42 -5.26
C ILE A 249 -10.78 7.62 -6.51
N SER A 250 -10.47 6.33 -6.39
CA SER A 250 -10.10 5.48 -7.53
C SER A 250 -11.26 5.23 -8.48
N LEU A 251 -12.50 5.29 -7.99
CA LEU A 251 -13.69 5.21 -8.83
C LEU A 251 -14.12 6.56 -9.40
N TRP A 252 -13.50 7.67 -8.99
CA TRP A 252 -13.82 8.98 -9.53
C TRP A 252 -13.37 9.05 -10.99
N HIS A 253 -14.31 9.33 -11.90
CA HIS A 253 -14.02 9.57 -13.31
C HIS A 253 -14.50 10.95 -13.68
N LYS A 254 -13.72 11.65 -14.52
CA LYS A 254 -14.13 12.90 -15.15
C LYS A 254 -15.47 12.67 -15.85
N ARG A 255 -16.53 13.35 -15.41
CA ARG A 255 -17.83 13.26 -16.10
C ARG A 255 -17.60 13.61 -17.58
N PRO A 256 -18.22 12.89 -18.53
CA PRO A 256 -18.15 13.28 -19.92
C PRO A 256 -18.53 14.76 -20.01
N PRO A 257 -17.80 15.59 -20.79
CA PRO A 257 -18.19 16.96 -20.99
C PRO A 257 -19.64 16.93 -21.46
N ALA A 258 -20.52 17.66 -20.77
CA ALA A 258 -21.93 17.74 -21.13
C ALA A 258 -21.98 18.00 -22.63
N THR A 259 -22.56 17.05 -23.38
CA THR A 259 -22.72 17.19 -24.82
C THR A 259 -23.41 18.52 -25.00
N LYS A 260 -22.72 19.51 -25.57
CA LYS A 260 -23.34 20.79 -25.88
C LYS A 260 -24.53 20.41 -26.75
N GLU A 261 -25.74 20.50 -26.19
CA GLU A 261 -26.97 20.37 -26.96
C GLU A 261 -26.77 21.27 -28.16
N SER A 262 -26.73 20.66 -29.34
CA SER A 262 -26.59 21.38 -30.59
C SER A 262 -27.65 22.45 -30.58
N THR A 263 -27.22 23.71 -30.46
CA THR A 263 -28.09 24.88 -30.60
C THR A 263 -28.94 24.63 -31.84
N PRO A 264 -30.27 24.56 -31.73
CA PRO A 264 -31.11 24.21 -32.87
C PRO A 264 -30.78 25.16 -33.99
N THR A 265 -30.36 24.59 -35.12
CA THR A 265 -30.08 25.34 -36.35
C THR A 265 -31.38 26.05 -36.70
N GLN A 266 -31.42 27.35 -36.45
CA GLN A 266 -32.54 28.20 -36.83
C GLN A 266 -32.53 28.23 -38.36
N ASN A 267 -33.44 27.46 -38.97
CA ASN A 267 -33.66 27.49 -40.41
C ASN A 267 -34.29 28.85 -40.75
N ASP A 268 -33.46 29.80 -41.15
CA ASP A 268 -33.93 31.03 -41.76
C ASP A 268 -34.42 30.71 -43.18
N THR A 269 -35.76 30.76 -43.32
CA THR A 269 -36.51 30.78 -44.59
C THR A 269 -36.45 32.13 -45.27
#